data_AF-A0A1Q5Q9G7-F1
#
_entry.id   AF-A0A1Q5Q9G7-F1
#
_cell.length_a   1.000
_cell.length_b   1.000
_cell.length_c   1.000
_cell.angle_alpha   90.00
_cell.angle_beta   90.00
_cell.angle_gamma   90.00
#
_symmetry.space_group_name_H-M   'P 1'
#
loop_
_entity.id
_entity.type
_entity.pdbx_description
1 polymer ?
#
loop_
_entity_poly.entity_id
_entity_poly.type
_entity_poly.pdbx_seq_one_letter_code
_entity_poly.pdbx_strand_id
1 'polypeptide(L)'
;MAAPDHVTMKDLSGIWVMSKSLSDDMEPSLKLQGIPWVIRKVVSWATITGRLKQTVDENGTTLISIEQTATSGIKGETETHRLNWSPVTHASTMFGSQTVRSRWVILNDNAKSEDGRALDPFLTEGWLDRESPHVQVSIQSEKGWTAEQIWGFAQVEEKRYHVRKFLVRNNEEEAKVQIVYEWLQS
;
A
#
# COMPACT_ATOMS: atom_id res chain seq x y z
N MET A 1 -6.92 -15.32 -6.47
CA MET A 1 -6.00 -16.49 -6.39
C MET A 1 -4.67 -16.07 -5.75
N ALA A 2 -3.88 -17.04 -5.27
CA ALA A 2 -2.50 -16.79 -4.84
C ALA A 2 -1.66 -16.23 -6.01
N ALA A 3 -0.64 -15.43 -5.68
CA ALA A 3 0.24 -14.83 -6.66
C ALA A 3 1.24 -15.87 -7.21
N PRO A 4 1.32 -16.07 -8.55
CA PRO A 4 2.28 -16.99 -9.15
C PRO A 4 3.73 -16.61 -8.83
N ASP A 5 4.63 -17.60 -8.77
CA ASP A 5 6.05 -17.38 -8.41
C ASP A 5 6.81 -16.46 -9.39
N HIS A 6 6.38 -16.41 -10.66
CA HIS A 6 6.99 -15.52 -11.65
C HIS A 6 6.64 -14.04 -11.45
N VAL A 7 5.56 -13.73 -10.70
CA VAL A 7 5.18 -12.36 -10.36
C VAL A 7 6.00 -11.94 -9.14
N THR A 8 6.87 -10.94 -9.28
CA THR A 8 7.82 -10.54 -8.22
C THR A 8 7.67 -9.06 -7.89
N MET A 9 8.34 -8.57 -6.85
CA MET A 9 8.33 -7.13 -6.56
C MET A 9 8.88 -6.30 -7.74
N LYS A 10 9.80 -6.86 -8.54
CA LYS A 10 10.37 -6.19 -9.72
C LYS A 10 9.44 -6.17 -10.93
N ASP A 11 8.31 -6.88 -10.87
CA ASP A 11 7.23 -6.80 -11.85
C ASP A 11 5.88 -7.16 -11.21
N LEU A 12 5.18 -6.13 -10.73
CA LEU A 12 3.83 -6.25 -10.17
C LEU A 12 2.73 -6.02 -11.21
N SER A 13 3.08 -5.90 -12.50
CA SER A 13 2.12 -5.54 -13.55
C SER A 13 1.03 -6.61 -13.69
N GLY A 14 -0.23 -6.22 -13.58
CA GLY A 14 -1.38 -7.13 -13.63
C GLY A 14 -2.57 -6.63 -12.82
N ILE A 15 -3.59 -7.48 -12.69
CA ILE A 15 -4.82 -7.15 -11.97
C ILE A 15 -4.81 -7.81 -10.59
N TRP A 16 -4.99 -6.98 -9.56
CA TRP A 16 -4.98 -7.37 -8.17
C TRP A 16 -6.31 -7.01 -7.51
N VAL A 17 -6.90 -7.94 -6.76
CA VAL A 17 -8.13 -7.71 -6.00
C VAL A 17 -7.85 -7.84 -4.52
N MET A 18 -8.28 -6.85 -3.75
CA MET A 18 -8.19 -6.90 -2.30
C MET A 18 -9.09 -8.03 -1.75
N SER A 19 -8.50 -9.00 -1.06
CA SER A 19 -9.26 -10.03 -0.36
C SER A 19 -9.69 -9.52 1.00
N LYS A 20 -11.01 -9.36 1.18
CA LYS A 20 -11.57 -8.93 2.47
C LYS A 20 -11.44 -9.97 3.57
N SER A 21 -11.53 -11.25 3.23
CA SER A 21 -11.46 -12.33 4.21
C SER A 21 -10.05 -12.56 4.73
N LEU A 22 -9.03 -12.18 3.95
CA LEU A 22 -7.61 -12.33 4.29
C LEU A 22 -6.96 -11.03 4.79
N SER A 23 -7.66 -9.90 4.67
CA SER A 23 -7.17 -8.60 5.15
C SER A 23 -7.68 -8.29 6.55
N ASP A 24 -6.93 -7.46 7.26
CA ASP A 24 -7.36 -6.88 8.53
C ASP A 24 -8.52 -5.90 8.33
N ASP A 25 -9.23 -5.59 9.42
CA ASP A 25 -10.26 -4.55 9.41
C ASP A 25 -9.64 -3.16 9.18
N MET A 26 -10.09 -2.49 8.12
CA MET A 26 -9.67 -1.14 7.76
C MET A 26 -10.38 -0.05 8.57
N GLU A 27 -11.44 -0.36 9.32
CA GLU A 27 -12.26 0.65 10.00
C GLU A 27 -11.45 1.56 10.95
N PRO A 28 -10.50 1.06 11.77
CA PRO A 28 -9.67 1.90 12.62
C PRO A 28 -8.76 2.85 11.84
N SER A 29 -8.08 2.38 10.79
CA SER A 29 -7.18 3.22 10.00
C SER A 29 -7.96 4.29 9.23
N LEU A 30 -9.09 3.95 8.61
CA LEU A 30 -9.96 4.90 7.93
C LEU A 30 -10.54 5.94 8.91
N LYS A 31 -10.84 5.54 10.16
CA LYS A 31 -11.28 6.47 11.20
C LYS A 31 -10.20 7.50 11.51
N LEU A 32 -8.96 7.05 11.72
CA LEU A 32 -7.81 7.93 11.98
C LEU A 32 -7.54 8.90 10.84
N GLN A 33 -7.81 8.48 9.61
CA GLN A 33 -7.66 9.33 8.42
C GLN A 33 -8.81 10.35 8.26
N GLY A 34 -9.76 10.39 9.20
CA GLY A 34 -10.89 11.32 9.20
C GLY A 34 -12.01 10.93 8.24
N ILE A 35 -12.08 9.67 7.80
CA ILE A 35 -13.12 9.22 6.85
C ILE A 35 -14.46 9.11 7.59
N PRO A 36 -15.53 9.78 7.11
CA PRO A 36 -16.84 9.72 7.73
C PRO A 36 -17.36 8.29 7.85
N TRP A 37 -18.05 7.97 8.95
CA TRP A 37 -18.54 6.61 9.23
C TRP A 37 -19.35 5.99 8.08
N VAL A 38 -20.22 6.76 7.44
CA VAL A 38 -21.03 6.27 6.29
C VAL A 38 -20.12 5.82 5.15
N ILE A 39 -19.08 6.59 4.83
CA ILE A 39 -18.12 6.23 3.77
C ILE A 39 -17.32 4.99 4.17
N ARG A 40 -16.92 4.86 5.44
CA ARG A 40 -16.22 3.66 5.94
C ARG A 40 -17.05 2.39 5.76
N LYS A 41 -18.37 2.46 5.98
CA LYS A 41 -19.27 1.33 5.71
C LYS A 41 -19.41 0.99 4.23
N VAL A 42 -19.43 2.00 3.36
CA VAL A 42 -19.42 1.76 1.90
C VAL A 42 -18.12 1.06 1.48
N VAL A 43 -16.97 1.51 2.00
CA VAL A 43 -15.65 0.89 1.73
C VAL A 43 -15.62 -0.57 2.21
N SER A 44 -16.13 -0.87 3.41
CA SER A 44 -16.15 -2.26 3.90
C SER A 44 -17.02 -3.19 3.05
N TRP A 45 -18.05 -2.67 2.38
CA TRP A 45 -18.87 -3.42 1.43
C TRP A 45 -18.32 -3.46 0.01
N ALA A 46 -17.39 -2.58 -0.36
CA ALA A 46 -16.85 -2.50 -1.72
C ALA A 46 -15.72 -3.52 -2.00
N THR A 47 -15.74 -4.13 -3.18
CA THR A 47 -14.59 -4.91 -3.67
C THR A 47 -13.64 -3.96 -4.38
N ILE A 48 -12.39 -3.88 -3.90
CA ILE A 48 -11.37 -2.98 -4.43
C ILE A 48 -10.47 -3.77 -5.39
N THR A 49 -10.35 -3.29 -6.63
CA THR A 49 -9.51 -3.88 -7.69
C THR A 49 -8.51 -2.83 -8.16
N GLY A 50 -7.22 -3.18 -8.19
CA GLY A 50 -6.17 -2.35 -8.76
C GLY A 50 -5.58 -2.99 -10.01
N ARG A 51 -5.56 -2.25 -11.12
CA ARG A 51 -4.73 -2.60 -12.28
C ARG A 51 -3.37 -1.92 -12.13
N LEU A 52 -2.34 -2.73 -11.91
CA LEU A 52 -0.97 -2.27 -11.74
C LEU A 52 -0.24 -2.31 -13.08
N LYS A 53 0.53 -1.25 -13.35
CA LYS A 53 1.50 -1.21 -14.44
C LYS A 53 2.83 -0.72 -13.90
N GLN A 54 3.87 -1.53 -14.05
CA GLN A 54 5.23 -1.20 -13.66
C GLN A 54 6.08 -0.90 -14.90
N THR A 55 6.72 0.26 -14.91
CA THR A 55 7.62 0.69 -15.99
C THR A 55 8.91 1.26 -15.42
N VAL A 56 9.89 1.49 -16.28
CA VAL A 56 11.12 2.21 -15.94
C VAL A 56 11.17 3.46 -16.81
N ASP A 57 11.41 4.61 -16.19
CA ASP A 57 11.55 5.86 -16.93
C ASP A 57 12.96 6.05 -17.52
N GLU A 58 13.15 7.14 -18.26
CA GLU A 58 14.41 7.48 -18.94
C GLU A 58 15.61 7.59 -17.98
N ASN A 59 15.38 7.80 -16.69
CA ASN A 59 16.42 7.90 -15.67
C ASN A 59 16.68 6.57 -14.95
N GLY A 60 16.10 5.46 -15.43
CA GLY A 60 16.20 4.16 -14.77
C GLY A 60 15.35 4.04 -13.51
N THR A 61 14.45 5.00 -13.22
CA THR A 61 13.60 4.95 -12.03
C THR A 61 12.36 4.12 -12.30
N THR A 62 12.04 3.20 -11.39
CA THR A 62 10.79 2.44 -11.45
C THR A 62 9.59 3.33 -11.18
N LEU A 63 8.57 3.23 -12.03
CA LEU A 63 7.25 3.83 -11.88
C LEU A 63 6.24 2.70 -11.71
N ILE A 64 5.39 2.80 -10.69
CA ILE A 64 4.24 1.91 -10.50
C ILE A 64 2.98 2.76 -10.58
N SER A 65 2.15 2.52 -11.59
CA SER A 65 0.84 3.14 -11.73
C SER A 65 -0.25 2.14 -11.32
N ILE A 66 -1.24 2.61 -10.58
CA ILE A 66 -2.34 1.81 -10.05
C ILE A 66 -3.65 2.48 -10.44
N GLU A 67 -4.40 1.88 -11.36
CA GLU A 67 -5.78 2.29 -11.63
C GLU A 67 -6.69 1.51 -10.67
N GLN A 68 -7.18 2.18 -9.63
CA GLN A 68 -8.10 1.57 -8.68
C GLN A 68 -9.54 1.69 -9.19
N THR A 69 -10.30 0.63 -9.00
CA THR A 69 -11.74 0.62 -9.17
C THR A 69 -12.35 -0.05 -7.95
N ALA A 70 -13.54 0.39 -7.57
CA ALA A 70 -14.27 -0.19 -6.47
C ALA A 70 -15.74 -0.36 -6.85
N THR A 71 -16.36 -1.43 -6.37
CA THR A 71 -17.80 -1.67 -6.60
C THR A 71 -18.64 -0.60 -5.90
N SER A 72 -19.94 -0.56 -6.21
CA SER A 72 -20.91 0.27 -5.50
C SER A 72 -20.73 1.78 -5.69
N GLY A 73 -20.21 2.21 -6.84
CA GLY A 73 -20.15 3.63 -7.23
C GLY A 73 -19.09 4.46 -6.51
N ILE A 74 -18.18 3.82 -5.76
CA ILE A 74 -16.97 4.48 -5.27
C ILE A 74 -16.14 4.92 -6.50
N LYS A 75 -15.83 6.21 -6.59
CA LYS A 75 -14.94 6.71 -7.65
C LYS A 75 -13.56 6.09 -7.44
N GLY A 76 -13.10 5.39 -8.47
CA GLY A 76 -11.72 4.95 -8.56
C GLY A 76 -10.75 6.14 -8.61
N GLU A 77 -9.53 5.91 -8.16
CA GLU A 77 -8.43 6.86 -8.22
C GLU A 77 -7.23 6.20 -8.90
N THR A 78 -6.41 7.02 -9.56
CA THR A 78 -5.13 6.55 -10.11
C THR A 78 -4.00 7.04 -9.23
N GLU A 79 -3.25 6.11 -8.65
CA GLU A 79 -2.04 6.38 -7.88
C GLU A 79 -0.82 6.16 -8.78
N THR A 80 0.22 6.98 -8.62
CA THR A 80 1.50 6.78 -9.30
C THR A 80 2.64 6.93 -8.31
N HIS A 81 3.41 5.85 -8.15
CA HIS A 81 4.57 5.78 -7.27
C HIS A 81 5.85 5.81 -8.11
N ARG A 82 6.60 6.91 -8.00
CA ARG A 82 7.94 7.02 -8.56
C ARG A 82 8.94 6.62 -7.48
N LEU A 83 9.69 5.55 -7.71
CA LEU A 83 10.53 4.91 -6.69
C LEU A 83 11.92 5.58 -6.55
N ASN A 84 11.93 6.91 -6.40
CA ASN A 84 13.14 7.73 -6.23
C ASN A 84 13.12 8.59 -4.95
N TRP A 85 12.16 8.35 -4.04
CA TRP A 85 11.97 9.06 -2.78
C TRP A 85 11.70 10.57 -2.91
N SER A 86 11.44 11.07 -4.12
CA SER A 86 11.04 12.46 -4.34
C SER A 86 9.59 12.66 -3.88
N PRO A 87 9.26 13.80 -3.25
CA PRO A 87 7.90 14.08 -2.83
C PRO A 87 7.01 14.36 -4.04
N VAL A 88 5.81 13.77 -4.03
CA VAL A 88 4.77 14.02 -5.02
C VAL A 88 3.48 14.38 -4.28
N THR A 89 2.87 15.51 -4.65
CA THR A 89 1.56 15.88 -4.13
C THR A 89 0.48 15.12 -4.89
N HIS A 90 -0.37 14.40 -4.16
CA HIS A 90 -1.51 13.67 -4.68
C HIS A 90 -2.79 14.20 -4.03
N ALA A 91 -3.77 14.56 -4.85
CA ALA A 91 -5.08 14.99 -4.37
C ALA A 91 -6.07 13.83 -4.52
N SER A 92 -6.54 13.33 -3.38
CA SER A 92 -7.56 12.28 -3.30
C SER A 92 -8.91 12.88 -2.89
N THR A 93 -9.98 12.37 -3.49
CA THR A 93 -11.36 12.71 -3.10
C THR A 93 -11.66 12.20 -1.69
N MET A 94 -11.18 11.00 -1.36
CA MET A 94 -11.40 10.41 -0.04
C MET A 94 -10.44 11.00 1.00
N PHE A 95 -9.16 11.10 0.65
CA PHE A 95 -8.13 11.39 1.62
C PHE A 95 -7.68 12.86 1.69
N GLY A 96 -8.07 13.69 0.72
CA GLY A 96 -7.60 15.06 0.58
C GLY A 96 -6.22 15.14 -0.08
N SER A 97 -5.57 16.30 0.04
CA SER A 97 -4.21 16.52 -0.45
C SER A 97 -3.19 15.82 0.46
N GLN A 98 -2.26 15.11 -0.15
CA GLN A 98 -1.22 14.32 0.50
C GLN A 98 0.12 14.56 -0.19
N THR A 99 1.20 14.56 0.58
CA THR A 99 2.56 14.41 0.06
C THR A 99 2.96 12.95 0.20
N VAL A 100 3.30 12.32 -0.92
CA VAL A 100 3.67 10.91 -1.00
C VAL A 100 5.12 10.79 -1.45
N ARG A 101 5.89 9.93 -0.80
CA ARG A 101 7.22 9.49 -1.25
C ARG A 101 7.22 7.98 -1.37
N SER A 102 7.94 7.46 -2.36
CA SER A 102 8.09 6.01 -2.53
C SER A 102 9.49 5.63 -2.98
N ARG A 103 9.98 4.46 -2.55
CA ARG A 103 11.30 3.92 -2.95
C ARG A 103 11.36 2.41 -2.83
N TRP A 104 12.38 1.83 -3.46
CA TRP A 104 12.86 0.50 -3.08
C TRP A 104 13.51 0.51 -1.69
N VAL A 105 13.27 -0.53 -0.91
CA VAL A 105 13.91 -0.76 0.39
C VAL A 105 14.24 -2.24 0.59
N ILE A 106 15.35 -2.52 1.27
CA ILE A 106 15.66 -3.86 1.80
C ILE A 106 15.42 -3.78 3.32
N LEU A 107 14.67 -4.73 3.89
CA LEU A 107 14.18 -4.66 5.28
C LEU A 107 15.20 -5.18 6.29
N ASN A 108 16.41 -4.61 6.25
CA ASN A 108 17.48 -4.82 7.22
C ASN A 108 17.53 -3.69 8.26
N ASP A 109 18.53 -3.70 9.16
CA ASP A 109 18.66 -2.72 10.25
C ASP A 109 18.84 -1.26 9.79
N ASN A 110 19.21 -1.06 8.52
CA ASN A 110 19.34 0.26 7.89
C ASN A 110 18.03 0.77 7.28
N ALA A 111 16.96 -0.04 7.26
CA ALA A 111 15.64 0.41 6.82
C ALA A 111 15.07 1.41 7.82
N LYS A 112 14.91 2.66 7.37
CA LYS A 112 14.41 3.77 8.20
C LYS A 112 13.11 4.35 7.64
N SER A 113 12.32 4.91 8.53
CA SER A 113 11.20 5.77 8.17
C SER A 113 11.69 7.09 7.56
N GLU A 114 10.75 7.93 7.09
CA GLU A 114 11.09 9.24 6.53
C GLU A 114 11.78 10.16 7.55
N ASP A 115 11.41 10.05 8.83
CA ASP A 115 12.00 10.82 9.94
C ASP A 115 13.37 10.28 10.42
N GLY A 116 13.90 9.24 9.77
CA GLY A 116 15.18 8.61 10.10
C GLY A 116 15.14 7.58 11.22
N ARG A 117 13.98 7.35 11.86
CA ARG A 117 13.82 6.31 12.89
C ARG A 117 13.75 4.92 12.26
N ALA A 118 13.98 3.89 13.07
CA ALA A 118 13.74 2.52 12.62
C ALA A 118 12.27 2.33 12.25
N LEU A 119 12.01 1.52 11.22
CA LEU A 119 10.65 1.10 10.89
C LEU A 119 10.05 0.27 12.04
N ASP A 120 8.73 0.38 12.22
CA ASP A 120 8.01 -0.45 13.20
C ASP A 120 8.15 -1.94 12.84
N PRO A 121 8.36 -2.85 13.81
CA PRO A 121 8.43 -4.29 13.57
C PRO A 121 7.25 -4.84 12.75
N PHE A 122 6.04 -4.30 12.96
CA PHE A 122 4.85 -4.67 12.18
C PHE A 122 5.08 -4.56 10.67
N LEU A 123 5.76 -3.49 10.24
CA LEU A 123 6.05 -3.22 8.83
C LEU A 123 7.18 -4.08 8.27
N THR A 124 8.05 -4.63 9.11
CA THR A 124 9.30 -5.29 8.67
C THR A 124 9.30 -6.81 8.84
N GLU A 125 8.36 -7.36 9.58
CA GLU A 125 8.25 -8.81 9.85
C GLU A 125 7.24 -9.51 8.93
N GLY A 126 7.29 -10.85 8.87
CA GLY A 126 6.29 -11.68 8.18
C GLY A 126 6.36 -11.69 6.65
N TRP A 127 7.43 -11.17 6.06
CA TRP A 127 7.66 -11.22 4.61
C TRP A 127 8.35 -12.52 4.19
N LEU A 128 8.04 -13.02 2.99
CA LEU A 128 8.61 -14.26 2.45
C LEU A 128 10.13 -14.20 2.26
N ASP A 129 10.63 -13.05 1.81
CA ASP A 129 12.06 -12.81 1.60
C ASP A 129 12.37 -11.35 1.95
N ARG A 130 12.98 -11.14 3.12
CA ARG A 130 13.39 -9.82 3.62
C ARG A 130 14.63 -9.25 2.93
N GLU A 131 15.40 -10.08 2.26
CA GLU A 131 16.62 -9.68 1.54
C GLU A 131 16.29 -9.18 0.12
N SER A 132 15.11 -9.53 -0.40
CA SER A 132 14.57 -8.98 -1.63
C SER A 132 14.05 -7.53 -1.49
N PRO A 133 14.04 -6.75 -2.59
CA PRO A 133 13.49 -5.39 -2.58
C PRO A 133 12.00 -5.36 -2.29
N HIS A 134 11.60 -4.49 -1.37
CA HIS A 134 10.22 -4.09 -1.07
C HIS A 134 9.97 -2.67 -1.54
N VAL A 135 8.69 -2.28 -1.66
CA VAL A 135 8.34 -0.88 -1.86
C VAL A 135 8.01 -0.26 -0.50
N GLN A 136 8.67 0.83 -0.15
CA GLN A 136 8.31 1.69 0.97
C GLN A 136 7.56 2.91 0.45
N VAL A 137 6.47 3.27 1.13
CA VAL A 137 5.71 4.49 0.87
C VAL A 137 5.54 5.28 2.17
N SER A 138 5.89 6.56 2.14
CA SER A 138 5.57 7.52 3.21
C SER A 138 4.49 8.49 2.72
N ILE A 139 3.50 8.75 3.57
CA ILE A 139 2.38 9.63 3.28
C ILE A 139 2.22 10.63 4.41
N GLN A 140 2.18 11.92 4.05
CA GLN A 140 1.85 13.02 4.95
C GLN A 140 0.59 13.71 4.42
N SER A 141 -0.48 13.69 5.20
CA SER A 141 -1.75 14.33 4.83
C SER A 141 -1.85 15.74 5.36
N GLU A 142 -2.41 16.66 4.56
CA GLU A 142 -2.77 18.00 5.05
C GLU A 142 -3.85 17.96 6.15
N LYS A 143 -4.55 16.82 6.30
CA LYS A 143 -5.52 16.58 7.37
C LYS A 143 -4.88 16.11 8.69
N GLY A 144 -3.54 16.14 8.80
CA GLY A 144 -2.80 15.91 10.04
C GLY A 144 -2.44 14.45 10.37
N TRP A 145 -2.87 13.50 9.54
CA TRP A 145 -2.49 12.09 9.69
C TRP A 145 -1.30 11.74 8.80
N THR A 146 -0.51 10.75 9.21
CA THR A 146 0.58 10.16 8.42
C THR A 146 0.36 8.67 8.22
N ALA A 147 0.96 8.10 7.18
CA ALA A 147 1.00 6.67 7.00
C ALA A 147 2.35 6.23 6.46
N GLU A 148 2.83 5.10 6.97
CA GLU A 148 3.96 4.39 6.41
C GLU A 148 3.52 3.03 5.90
N GLN A 149 3.95 2.66 4.71
CA GLN A 149 3.58 1.41 4.06
C GLN A 149 4.80 0.63 3.61
N ILE A 150 4.73 -0.69 3.75
CA ILE A 150 5.65 -1.64 3.12
C ILE A 150 4.83 -2.60 2.27
N TRP A 151 5.25 -2.75 1.01
CA TRP A 151 4.65 -3.70 0.08
C TRP A 151 5.63 -4.82 -0.21
N GLY A 152 5.13 -6.04 -0.20
CA GLY A 152 5.95 -7.25 -0.38
C GLY A 152 5.10 -8.46 -0.75
N PHE A 153 5.73 -9.62 -0.70
CA PHE A 153 5.04 -10.90 -0.72
C PHE A 153 5.16 -11.58 0.64
N ALA A 154 4.07 -12.18 1.10
CA ALA A 154 4.00 -12.90 2.37
C ALA A 154 3.23 -14.21 2.20
N GLN A 155 3.42 -15.15 3.14
CA GLN A 155 2.51 -16.29 3.27
C GLN A 155 1.29 -15.88 4.09
N VAL A 156 0.11 -16.14 3.55
CA VAL A 156 -1.18 -16.04 4.25
C VAL A 156 -1.92 -17.34 3.96
N GLU A 157 -2.34 -18.06 5.01
CA GLU A 157 -2.93 -19.40 4.87
C GLU A 157 -2.10 -20.33 3.97
N GLU A 158 -0.78 -20.38 4.21
CA GLU A 158 0.21 -21.20 3.48
C GLU A 158 0.36 -20.88 1.99
N LYS A 159 -0.29 -19.83 1.51
CA LYS A 159 -0.26 -19.38 0.11
C LYS A 159 0.44 -18.04 -0.02
N ARG A 160 1.07 -17.82 -1.17
CA ARG A 160 1.80 -16.59 -1.50
C ARG A 160 0.84 -15.50 -1.98
N TYR A 161 0.88 -14.33 -1.36
CA TYR A 161 0.08 -13.16 -1.77
C TYR A 161 0.91 -11.90 -1.82
N HIS A 162 0.50 -10.95 -2.67
CA HIS A 162 0.97 -9.58 -2.56
C HIS A 162 0.29 -8.95 -1.35
N VAL A 163 1.08 -8.38 -0.45
CA VAL A 163 0.62 -7.83 0.81
C VAL A 163 1.13 -6.40 0.96
N ARG A 164 0.28 -5.53 1.49
CA ARG A 164 0.63 -4.18 1.90
C ARG A 164 0.33 -4.03 3.38
N LYS A 165 1.33 -3.65 4.16
CA LYS A 165 1.18 -3.31 5.57
C LYS A 165 1.22 -1.80 5.72
N PHE A 166 0.28 -1.26 6.48
CA PHE A 166 0.16 0.18 6.72
C PHE A 166 0.22 0.43 8.22
N LEU A 167 0.98 1.45 8.60
CA LEU A 167 0.98 2.03 9.92
C LEU A 167 0.51 3.47 9.79
N VAL A 168 -0.75 3.70 10.15
CA VAL A 168 -1.38 5.02 10.11
C VAL A 168 -1.28 5.64 11.49
N ARG A 169 -0.92 6.92 11.55
CA ARG A 169 -0.85 7.70 12.79
C ARG A 169 -1.61 9.00 12.67
N ASN A 170 -2.29 9.38 13.75
CA ASN A 170 -2.90 10.70 13.90
C ASN A 170 -2.82 11.10 15.38
N ASN A 171 -2.12 12.20 15.68
CA ASN A 171 -1.80 12.61 17.06
C ASN A 171 -1.11 11.48 17.85
N GLU A 172 -1.72 11.01 18.95
CA GLU A 172 -1.23 9.92 19.81
C GLU A 172 -1.81 8.54 19.43
N GLU A 173 -2.71 8.48 18.44
CA GLU A 173 -3.34 7.23 18.03
C GLU A 173 -2.62 6.61 16.81
N GLU A 174 -2.55 5.28 16.79
CA GLU A 174 -2.05 4.51 15.65
C GLU A 174 -2.95 3.34 15.29
N ALA A 175 -2.96 2.97 14.01
CA ALA A 175 -3.61 1.79 13.48
C ALA A 175 -2.68 1.03 12.55
N LYS A 176 -2.54 -0.27 12.81
CA LYS A 176 -1.80 -1.24 12.00
C LYS A 176 -2.80 -2.04 11.20
N VAL A 177 -2.60 -2.14 9.90
CA VAL A 177 -3.49 -2.89 9.00
C VAL A 177 -2.69 -3.61 7.93
N GLN A 178 -2.94 -4.89 7.75
CA GLN A 178 -2.43 -5.71 6.67
C GLN A 178 -3.53 -5.93 5.62
N ILE A 179 -3.22 -5.57 4.38
CA ILE A 179 -4.12 -5.78 3.23
C ILE A 179 -3.51 -6.82 2.30
N VAL A 180 -4.31 -7.83 1.96
CA VAL A 180 -3.92 -8.96 1.12
C VAL A 180 -4.56 -8.82 -0.25
N TYR A 181 -3.74 -8.94 -1.30
CA TYR A 181 -4.18 -8.86 -2.69
C TYR A 181 -4.06 -10.21 -3.38
N GLU A 182 -5.19 -10.62 -3.95
CA GLU A 182 -5.31 -11.76 -4.84
C GLU A 182 -4.94 -11.39 -6.27
N TRP A 183 -4.23 -12.30 -6.93
CA TRP A 183 -3.96 -12.22 -8.35
C TRP A 183 -5.21 -12.65 -9.15
N LEU A 184 -5.57 -11.86 -10.16
CA LEU A 184 -6.63 -12.21 -11.11
C LEU A 184 -6.08 -12.63 -12.48
N GLN A 185 -5.30 -11.78 -13.16
CA GLN A 185 -4.62 -12.09 -14.44
C GLN A 185 -3.79 -10.88 -14.92
N SER A 186 -2.83 -11.08 -15.83
CA SER A 186 -2.11 -10.06 -16.61
C SER A 186 -2.76 -9.81 -17.98
#